data_AF-A0A6J0DEB3-F1
#
_entry.id   AF-A0A6J0DEB3-F1
#
_cell.length_a   1.000
_cell.length_b   1.000
_cell.length_c   1.000
_cell.angle_alpha   90.00
_cell.angle_beta   90.00
_cell.angle_gamma   90.00
#
_symmetry.space_group_name_H-M   'P 1'
#
loop_
_entity.id
_entity.type
_entity.pdbx_description
1 polymer ?
#
loop_
_entity_poly.entity_id
_entity_poly.type
_entity_poly.pdbx_seq_one_letter_code
_entity_poly.pdbx_strand_id
1 'polypeptide(L)'
;MSTLKKYDGRTKPTPRKSSVEGLEPAENKCLLRATDGKRKISTVVSSKEVNKFQMAYSNLLRANMDGLKKRDKKNKSKKTKPAQ
;
A
#
# COMPACT_ATOMS: atom_id res chain seq x y z
N MET A 1 -10.29 5.74 -1.62
CA MET A 1 -8.88 6.20 -1.60
C MET A 1 -8.14 5.57 -0.43
N SER A 2 -6.96 5.01 -0.65
CA SER A 2 -6.08 4.48 0.41
C SER A 2 -4.70 5.14 0.37
N THR A 3 -4.04 5.24 1.53
CA THR A 3 -2.69 5.83 1.69
C THR A 3 -1.86 5.02 2.68
N LEU A 4 -0.57 4.84 2.42
CA LEU A 4 0.39 4.19 3.30
C LEU A 4 1.52 5.18 3.66
N LYS A 5 1.85 5.30 4.94
CA LYS A 5 2.93 6.19 5.41
C LYS A 5 3.75 5.49 6.49
N LYS A 6 5.05 5.79 6.61
CA LYS A 6 5.83 5.39 7.79
C LYS A 6 5.16 5.94 9.05
N TYR A 7 4.96 5.09 10.05
CA TYR A 7 4.41 5.46 11.33
C TYR A 7 5.53 5.56 12.36
N ASP A 8 5.59 6.71 13.03
CA ASP A 8 6.62 7.08 14.00
C ASP A 8 6.17 6.84 15.46
N GLY A 9 5.06 6.10 15.67
CA GLY A 9 4.55 5.79 17.01
C GLY A 9 3.85 6.96 17.70
N ARG A 10 3.73 8.12 17.04
CA ARG A 10 3.18 9.32 17.67
C ARG A 10 1.66 9.25 17.81
N THR A 11 1.18 9.58 18.99
CA THR A 11 -0.24 9.75 19.32
C THR A 11 -0.60 11.20 19.65
N LYS A 12 0.41 12.06 19.81
CA LYS A 12 0.27 13.50 20.13
C LYS A 12 1.17 14.35 19.23
N PRO A 13 0.84 15.64 19.01
CA PRO A 13 1.68 16.56 18.24
C PRO A 13 3.04 16.79 18.91
N THR A 14 4.08 17.04 18.11
CA THR A 14 5.40 17.41 18.63
C THR A 14 5.38 18.87 19.13
N PRO A 15 5.78 19.15 20.39
CA PRO A 15 5.87 20.50 20.92
C PRO A 15 6.83 21.37 20.09
N ARG A 16 6.56 22.69 20.01
CA ARG A 16 7.37 23.63 19.20
C ARG A 16 8.75 23.94 19.80
N LYS A 17 9.03 23.61 21.07
CA LYS A 17 10.30 23.88 21.76
C LYS A 17 10.53 22.91 22.92
N SER A 18 11.23 21.80 22.68
CA SER A 18 12.04 21.08 23.67
C SER A 18 12.72 19.92 22.95
N SER A 19 13.97 19.67 23.34
CA SER A 19 14.85 18.60 22.86
C SER A 19 14.11 17.32 22.49
N VAL A 20 14.45 16.73 21.35
CA VAL A 20 13.97 15.42 20.90
C VAL A 20 14.71 14.35 21.71
N GLU A 21 14.53 14.34 23.03
CA GLU A 21 15.07 13.30 23.90
C GLU A 21 14.14 12.09 23.86
N GLY A 22 14.70 10.94 23.46
CA GLY A 22 14.10 9.64 23.69
C GLY A 22 13.06 9.18 22.67
N LEU A 23 13.30 9.37 21.37
CA LEU A 23 12.68 8.44 20.41
C LEU A 23 13.42 7.11 20.52
N GLU A 24 12.94 6.23 21.40
CA GLU A 24 13.21 4.78 21.36
C GLU A 24 13.28 4.33 19.89
N PRO A 25 14.24 3.46 19.50
CA PRO A 25 14.46 3.09 18.11
C PRO A 25 13.12 2.68 17.50
N ALA A 26 12.58 3.56 16.66
CA ALA A 26 11.20 3.48 16.23
C ALA A 26 11.05 2.16 15.47
N GLU A 27 10.38 1.18 16.11
CA GLU A 27 10.01 -0.07 15.46
C GLU A 27 9.45 0.27 14.08
N ASN A 28 10.00 -0.34 13.02
CA ASN A 28 9.59 -0.05 11.66
C ASN A 28 8.11 -0.40 11.48
N LYS A 29 7.26 0.61 11.60
CA LYS A 29 5.81 0.52 11.49
C LYS A 29 5.34 1.37 10.34
N CYS A 30 4.23 0.97 9.72
CA CYS A 30 3.54 1.77 8.73
C CYS A 30 2.07 1.92 9.09
N LEU A 31 1.51 3.09 8.78
CA LEU A 31 0.10 3.42 8.97
C LEU A 31 -0.60 3.36 7.62
N LEU A 32 -1.53 2.43 7.48
CA LEU A 32 -2.45 2.36 6.35
C LEU A 32 -3.75 3.08 6.70
N ARG A 33 -4.24 3.92 5.79
CA ARG A 33 -5.53 4.60 5.90
C ARG A 33 -6.35 4.34 4.64
N ALA A 34 -7.65 4.15 4.80
CA ALA A 34 -8.59 4.05 3.68
C ALA A 34 -9.88 4.81 3.98
N THR A 35 -10.47 5.40 2.94
CA THR A 35 -11.74 6.12 3.02
C THR A 35 -12.51 6.03 1.70
N ASP A 36 -13.83 5.99 1.80
CA ASP A 36 -14.78 6.15 0.70
C ASP A 36 -15.31 7.61 0.60
N GLY A 37 -14.75 8.53 1.39
CA GLY A 37 -15.19 9.92 1.53
C GLY A 37 -16.15 10.15 2.70
N LYS A 38 -16.85 9.12 3.18
CA LYS A 38 -17.80 9.20 4.31
C LYS A 38 -17.23 8.51 5.55
N ARG A 39 -16.78 7.27 5.38
CA ARG A 39 -16.19 6.41 6.40
C ARG A 39 -14.67 6.41 6.28
N LYS A 40 -14.00 6.33 7.43
CA LYS A 40 -12.53 6.29 7.52
C LYS A 40 -12.12 5.12 8.39
N ILE A 41 -11.14 4.36 7.91
CA ILE A 41 -10.48 3.29 8.66
C ILE A 41 -8.97 3.48 8.62
N SER A 42 -8.29 3.05 9.68
CA SER A 42 -6.84 3.09 9.77
C SER A 42 -6.30 1.92 10.56
N THR A 43 -5.14 1.39 10.16
CA THR A 43 -4.44 0.35 10.90
C THR A 43 -2.93 0.58 10.87
N VAL A 44 -2.25 0.23 11.95
CA VAL A 44 -0.78 0.25 12.05
C VAL A 44 -0.29 -1.17 11.83
N VAL A 45 0.67 -1.34 10.94
CA VAL A 45 1.30 -2.63 10.62
C VAL A 45 2.75 -2.57 11.09
N SER A 46 3.13 -3.51 11.94
CA SER A 46 4.50 -3.71 12.40
C SER A 46 5.29 -4.67 11.51
N SER A 47 6.62 -4.65 11.62
CA SER A 47 7.48 -5.62 10.92
C SER A 47 7.12 -7.09 11.21
N LYS A 48 6.58 -7.37 12.41
CA LYS A 48 6.25 -8.74 12.84
C LYS A 48 5.10 -9.35 12.04
N GLU A 49 4.14 -8.54 11.62
CA GLU A 49 2.91 -9.01 10.96
C GLU A 49 2.87 -8.68 9.46
N VAL A 50 3.90 -8.01 8.93
CA VAL A 50 3.92 -7.49 7.55
C VAL A 50 3.71 -8.58 6.50
N ASN A 51 4.29 -9.77 6.70
CA ASN A 51 4.17 -10.88 5.74
C ASN A 51 2.72 -11.39 5.65
N LYS A 52 2.07 -11.60 6.80
CA LYS A 52 0.67 -12.03 6.86
C LYS A 52 -0.25 -10.96 6.30
N PHE A 53 0.00 -9.71 6.67
CA PHE A 53 -0.76 -8.56 6.19
C PHE A 53 -0.64 -8.42 4.67
N GLN A 54 0.57 -8.50 4.11
CA GLN A 54 0.82 -8.34 2.68
C GLN A 54 0.06 -9.38 1.86
N MET A 55 0.04 -10.65 2.29
CA MET A 55 -0.68 -11.71 1.58
C MET A 55 -2.19 -11.43 1.54
N ALA A 56 -2.79 -11.17 2.70
CA ALA A 56 -4.23 -10.87 2.80
C ALA A 56 -4.59 -9.59 2.04
N TYR A 57 -3.79 -8.53 2.19
CA TYR A 57 -4.01 -7.25 1.55
C TYR A 57 -3.87 -7.33 0.02
N SER A 58 -2.88 -8.06 -0.49
CA SER A 58 -2.70 -8.27 -1.93
C SER A 58 -3.88 -9.03 -2.54
N ASN A 59 -4.37 -10.05 -1.85
CA ASN A 59 -5.54 -10.82 -2.30
C ASN A 59 -6.80 -9.96 -2.30
N LEU A 60 -7.02 -9.17 -1.25
CA LEU A 60 -8.12 -8.21 -1.17
C LEU A 60 -8.09 -7.22 -2.34
N LEU A 61 -6.93 -6.63 -2.62
CA LEU A 61 -6.75 -5.67 -3.71
C LEU A 61 -7.01 -6.30 -5.08
N ARG A 62 -6.47 -7.48 -5.35
CA ARG A 62 -6.68 -8.18 -6.63
C ARG A 62 -8.14 -8.59 -6.84
N ALA A 63 -8.83 -9.00 -5.79
CA ALA A 63 -10.23 -9.41 -5.87
C ALA A 63 -11.20 -8.24 -6.10
N ASN A 64 -10.85 -7.02 -5.66
CA ASN A 64 -11.76 -5.87 -5.69
C ASN A 64 -11.40 -4.79 -6.74
N MET A 65 -10.23 -4.87 -7.39
CA MET A 65 -9.80 -3.92 -8.44
C MET A 65 -9.78 -4.58 -9.83
N ASP A 66 -10.87 -5.25 -10.19
CA ASP A 66 -11.06 -6.01 -11.42
C ASP A 66 -11.70 -5.21 -12.56
N GLY A 67 -12.33 -4.08 -12.27
CA GLY A 67 -13.00 -3.20 -13.23
C GLY A 67 -12.10 -2.39 -14.19
N LEU A 68 -10.80 -2.70 -14.27
CA LEU A 68 -9.88 -2.04 -15.19
C LEU A 68 -9.97 -2.66 -16.60
N LYS A 69 -9.76 -1.83 -17.63
CA LYS A 69 -9.68 -2.32 -19.01
C LYS A 69 -8.59 -3.39 -19.12
N LYS A 70 -8.94 -4.54 -19.71
CA LYS A 70 -7.95 -5.57 -20.02
C LYS A 70 -6.94 -4.97 -20.99
N ARG A 71 -5.66 -5.25 -20.77
CA ARG A 71 -4.61 -4.82 -21.68
C ARG A 71 -4.89 -5.44 -23.04
N ASP A 72 -5.12 -4.61 -24.06
CA ASP A 72 -5.25 -5.08 -25.43
C ASP A 72 -3.99 -5.85 -25.78
N LYS A 73 -4.15 -7.14 -26.03
CA LYS A 73 -3.07 -7.96 -26.58
C LYS A 73 -2.93 -7.46 -28.02
N LYS A 74 -2.08 -6.45 -28.24
CA LYS A 74 -1.61 -6.10 -29.58
C LYS A 74 -0.88 -7.33 -30.07
N ASN A 75 -1.63 -8.26 -30.68
CA ASN A 75 -1.09 -9.34 -31.46
C ASN A 75 -0.20 -8.65 -32.47
N LYS A 76 1.11 -8.69 -32.25
CA LYS A 76 2.07 -8.59 -33.33
C LYS A 76 1.77 -9.79 -34.21
N SER A 77 0.80 -9.64 -35.10
CA SER A 77 0.67 -10.47 -36.28
C SER A 77 2.01 -10.39 -36.99
N LYS A 78 2.86 -11.39 -36.78
CA LYS A 78 3.96 -11.68 -37.70
C LYS A 78 3.28 -12.17 -38.98
N LYS A 79 2.87 -11.25 -39.85
CA LYS A 79 2.67 -11.54 -41.27
C LYS A 79 4.00 -11.29 -41.96
N THR A 80 4.57 -12.36 -42.51
CA THR A 80 5.36 -12.48 -43.76
C THR A 80 6.15 -13.80 -43.68
N LYS A 81 6.14 -14.74 -44.63
CA LYS A 81 5.57 -14.94 -45.98
C LYS A 81 5.65 -16.48 -46.25
N PRO A 82 4.87 -17.05 -47.18
CA PRO A 82 5.11 -18.43 -47.66
C PRO A 82 6.33 -18.44 -48.60
N ALA A 83 7.17 -19.46 -48.52
CA ALA A 83 8.16 -19.76 -49.56
C ALA A 83 8.55 -21.25 -49.52
N GLN A 84 8.19 -21.91 -50.62
CA GLN A 84 8.67 -23.16 -51.23
C GLN A 84 8.69 -24.47 -50.42
#